data_AF-A0A0D8YA28-F1
#
_entry.id   AF-A0A0D8YA28-F1
#
_cell.length_a   1.000
_cell.length_b   1.000
_cell.length_c   1.000
_cell.angle_alpha   90.00
_cell.angle_beta   90.00
_cell.angle_gamma   90.00
#
_symmetry.space_group_name_H-M   'P 1'
#
loop_
_entity.id
_entity.type
_entity.pdbx_description
1 polymer ?
#
loop_
_entity_poly.entity_id
_entity_poly.type
_entity_poly.pdbx_seq_one_letter_code
_entity_poly.pdbx_strand_id
1 'polypeptide(L)'
;MFFYRYLNTNRENKKLYAKLKNVDESKLDMTCSDPGFETVSAAYLKVFDSIIATIEEKPGDVQSACDQLIAIGKMHRLKVPNMDSGKFRVMEEPFIFMVKEVLQDRFNEKAEGLFRTFFQFCLKYLTDGFNQ
;
A
#
# COMPACT_ATOMS: atom_id res chain seq x y z
N MET A 1 1.54 -4.41 10.45
CA MET A 1 0.38 -3.55 10.75
C MET A 1 -0.48 -3.26 9.54
N PHE A 2 0.08 -2.72 8.46
CA PHE A 2 -0.68 -2.43 7.24
C PHE A 2 -1.21 -3.70 6.54
N PHE A 3 -0.30 -4.57 6.07
CA PHE A 3 -0.67 -5.61 5.12
C PHE A 3 -1.53 -6.74 5.70
N TYR A 4 -1.25 -7.23 6.92
CA TYR A 4 -2.14 -8.21 7.56
C TYR A 4 -3.53 -7.62 7.82
N ARG A 5 -3.63 -6.34 8.22
CA ARG A 5 -4.91 -5.70 8.47
C ARG A 5 -5.71 -5.57 7.18
N TYR A 6 -5.06 -5.17 6.08
CA TYR A 6 -5.65 -5.15 4.75
C TYR A 6 -6.20 -6.52 4.34
N LEU A 7 -5.43 -7.59 4.51
CA LEU A 7 -5.89 -8.95 4.19
C LEU A 7 -7.01 -9.42 5.13
N ASN A 8 -6.97 -9.07 6.41
CA ASN A 8 -8.02 -9.44 7.36
C ASN A 8 -9.36 -8.73 7.09
N THR A 9 -9.32 -7.47 6.62
CA THR A 9 -10.52 -6.71 6.24
C THR A 9 -11.00 -6.99 4.81
N ASN A 10 -10.13 -7.54 3.96
CA ASN A 10 -10.43 -7.86 2.56
C ASN A 10 -9.88 -9.26 2.21
N ARG A 11 -10.39 -10.30 2.90
CA ARG A 11 -9.85 -11.68 2.81
C ARG A 11 -9.84 -12.21 1.39
N GLU A 12 -10.81 -11.83 0.59
CA GLU A 12 -10.91 -12.22 -0.81
C GLU A 12 -9.73 -11.72 -1.66
N ASN A 13 -9.02 -10.68 -1.23
CA ASN A 13 -7.88 -10.13 -1.95
C ASN A 13 -6.61 -10.97 -1.79
N LYS A 14 -6.53 -11.88 -0.80
CA LYS A 14 -5.37 -12.78 -0.66
C LYS A 14 -5.07 -13.55 -1.96
N LYS A 15 -6.12 -13.95 -2.70
CA LYS A 15 -5.99 -14.68 -3.97
C LYS A 15 -5.27 -13.89 -5.08
N LEU A 16 -5.17 -12.57 -4.94
CA LEU A 16 -4.43 -11.70 -5.86
C LEU A 16 -2.90 -11.88 -5.70
N TYR A 17 -2.45 -12.52 -4.61
CA TYR A 17 -1.04 -12.66 -4.27
C TYR A 17 -0.60 -14.13 -4.36
N ALA A 18 0.02 -14.52 -5.48
CA ALA A 18 0.50 -15.88 -5.68
C ALA A 18 1.47 -16.36 -4.58
N LYS A 19 2.28 -15.44 -4.01
CA LYS A 19 3.19 -15.74 -2.89
C LYS A 19 2.49 -16.08 -1.58
N LEU A 20 1.20 -15.74 -1.44
CA LEU A 20 0.44 -15.98 -0.22
C LEU A 20 -0.40 -17.26 -0.28
N LYS A 21 -0.29 -18.06 -1.35
CA LYS A 21 -1.14 -19.24 -1.57
C LYS A 21 -1.15 -20.23 -0.40
N ASN A 22 -0.02 -20.38 0.30
CA ASN A 22 0.16 -21.32 1.40
C ASN A 22 0.10 -20.66 2.79
N VAL A 23 -0.13 -19.34 2.86
CA VAL A 23 -0.17 -18.63 4.13
C VAL A 23 -1.47 -18.95 4.87
N ASP A 24 -1.34 -19.39 6.12
CA ASP A 24 -2.47 -19.66 7.00
C ASP A 24 -3.14 -18.34 7.41
N GLU A 25 -4.39 -18.15 6.95
CA GLU A 25 -5.15 -16.92 7.22
C GLU A 25 -5.47 -16.74 8.71
N SER A 26 -5.58 -17.83 9.46
CA SER A 26 -5.84 -17.76 10.89
C SER A 26 -4.66 -17.19 11.68
N LYS A 27 -3.47 -17.12 11.04
CA LYS A 27 -2.21 -16.63 11.61
C LYS A 27 -1.77 -15.29 11.01
N LEU A 28 -2.62 -14.62 10.24
CA LEU A 28 -2.34 -13.29 9.71
C LEU A 28 -2.54 -12.22 10.80
N ASP A 29 -1.55 -12.11 11.67
CA ASP A 29 -1.46 -11.06 12.68
C ASP A 29 -0.10 -10.35 12.65
N MET A 30 0.19 -9.54 13.68
CA MET A 30 1.44 -8.80 13.82
C MET A 30 2.68 -9.69 13.99
N THR A 31 2.50 -10.95 14.33
CA THR A 31 3.55 -11.94 14.60
C THR A 31 3.76 -12.90 13.44
N CYS A 32 3.03 -12.73 12.34
CA CYS A 32 3.16 -13.55 11.13
C CYS A 32 4.57 -13.42 10.54
N SER A 33 5.34 -14.50 10.61
CA SER A 33 6.72 -14.60 10.08
C SER A 33 6.82 -15.49 8.83
N ASP A 34 5.71 -15.68 8.12
CA ASP A 34 5.74 -16.41 6.85
C ASP A 34 6.60 -15.64 5.82
N PRO A 35 7.62 -16.26 5.20
CA PRO A 35 8.52 -15.56 4.29
C PRO A 35 7.82 -14.93 3.07
N GLY A 36 6.75 -15.58 2.57
CA GLY A 36 5.94 -15.07 1.48
C GLY A 36 5.16 -13.82 1.91
N PHE A 37 4.56 -13.86 3.11
CA PHE A 37 3.90 -12.72 3.71
C PHE A 37 4.84 -11.55 3.96
N GLU A 38 6.01 -11.78 4.57
CA GLU A 38 7.01 -10.74 4.81
C GLU A 38 7.49 -10.09 3.51
N THR A 39 7.78 -10.92 2.50
CA THR A 39 8.23 -10.44 1.19
C THR A 39 7.20 -9.53 0.53
N VAL A 40 5.91 -9.91 0.55
CA VAL A 40 4.85 -9.09 -0.05
C VAL A 40 4.62 -7.83 0.78
N SER A 41 4.55 -7.95 2.11
CA SER A 41 4.38 -6.80 3.02
C SER A 41 5.48 -5.75 2.81
N ALA A 42 6.74 -6.17 2.75
CA ALA A 42 7.89 -5.30 2.55
C ALA A 42 7.83 -4.58 1.20
N ALA A 43 7.38 -5.26 0.13
CA ALA A 43 7.27 -4.65 -1.19
C ALA A 43 6.28 -3.47 -1.21
N TYR A 44 5.16 -3.57 -0.49
CA TYR A 44 4.20 -2.47 -0.39
C TYR A 44 4.74 -1.28 0.42
N LEU A 45 5.38 -1.54 1.56
CA LEU A 45 5.98 -0.46 2.37
C LEU A 45 7.09 0.25 1.61
N LYS A 46 7.91 -0.50 0.86
CA LYS A 46 8.98 0.05 0.04
C LYS A 46 8.47 1.01 -1.04
N VAL A 47 7.26 0.79 -1.57
CA VAL A 47 6.65 1.75 -2.51
C VAL A 47 6.44 3.10 -1.81
N PHE A 48 5.78 3.13 -0.66
CA PHE A 48 5.53 4.39 0.05
C PHE A 48 6.83 5.10 0.45
N ASP A 49 7.81 4.35 0.95
CA ASP A 49 9.14 4.86 1.31
C ASP A 49 9.86 5.48 0.09
N SER A 50 9.87 4.78 -1.05
CA SER A 50 10.46 5.27 -2.31
C SER A 50 9.80 6.56 -2.79
N ILE A 51 8.47 6.66 -2.68
CA ILE A 51 7.72 7.85 -3.08
C ILE A 51 8.03 9.03 -2.16
N ILE A 52 8.09 8.82 -0.84
CA ILE A 52 8.47 9.85 0.12
C ILE A 52 9.88 10.35 -0.20
N ALA A 53 10.85 9.45 -0.34
CA ALA A 53 12.24 9.80 -0.65
C ALA A 53 12.35 10.59 -1.96
N THR A 54 11.61 10.20 -3.00
CA THR A 54 11.59 10.91 -4.29
C THR A 54 11.03 12.34 -4.14
N ILE A 55 9.99 12.52 -3.33
CA ILE A 55 9.40 13.85 -3.08
C ILE A 55 10.34 14.69 -2.22
N GLU A 56 10.99 14.11 -1.22
CA GLU A 56 11.94 14.82 -0.35
C GLU A 56 13.18 15.29 -1.12
N GLU A 57 13.67 14.52 -2.08
CA GLU A 57 14.80 14.89 -2.93
C GLU A 57 14.48 16.13 -3.78
N LYS A 58 13.24 16.27 -4.27
CA LYS A 58 12.82 17.40 -5.11
C LYS A 58 11.38 17.85 -4.83
N PRO A 59 11.12 18.55 -3.72
CA PRO A 59 9.74 18.85 -3.28
C PRO A 59 8.92 19.71 -4.25
N GLY A 60 9.59 20.50 -5.11
CA GLY A 60 8.95 21.35 -6.11
C GLY A 60 8.65 20.65 -7.45
N ASP A 61 9.12 19.42 -7.64
CA ASP A 61 8.92 18.65 -8.87
C ASP A 61 8.70 17.16 -8.53
N VAL A 62 7.42 16.82 -8.42
CA VAL A 62 6.98 15.48 -8.03
C VAL A 62 6.79 14.54 -9.22
N GLN A 63 7.18 14.94 -10.44
CA GLN A 63 6.90 14.16 -11.65
C GLN A 63 7.49 12.76 -11.58
N SER A 64 8.72 12.61 -11.08
CA SER A 64 9.36 11.31 -10.89
C SER A 64 8.58 10.38 -9.95
N ALA A 65 7.95 10.92 -8.91
CA ALA A 65 7.10 10.16 -8.00
C ALA A 65 5.79 9.74 -8.69
N CYS A 66 5.18 10.64 -9.46
CA CYS A 66 4.00 10.34 -10.27
C CYS A 66 4.28 9.21 -11.28
N ASP A 67 5.41 9.27 -11.99
CA ASP A 67 5.79 8.28 -13.00
C ASP A 67 6.03 6.90 -12.38
N GLN A 68 6.65 6.83 -11.19
CA GLN A 68 6.81 5.59 -10.44
C GLN A 68 5.45 4.97 -10.09
N LEU A 69 4.52 5.75 -9.56
CA LEU A 69 3.18 5.27 -9.20
C LEU A 69 2.41 4.79 -10.44
N ILE A 70 2.48 5.53 -11.55
CA ILE A 70 1.87 5.14 -12.82
C ILE A 70 2.43 3.80 -13.30
N ALA A 71 3.76 3.63 -13.27
CA ALA A 71 4.40 2.38 -13.67
C ALA A 71 3.96 1.19 -12.80
N ILE A 72 3.80 1.40 -11.49
CA ILE A 72 3.28 0.39 -10.57
C ILE A 72 1.82 0.05 -10.89
N GLY A 73 0.98 1.05 -11.18
CA GLY A 73 -0.41 0.85 -11.62
C GLY A 73 -0.50 -0.01 -12.88
N LYS A 74 0.28 0.34 -13.91
CA LYS A 74 0.39 -0.44 -15.17
C LYS A 74 0.83 -1.87 -14.91
N MET A 75 1.82 -2.05 -14.03
CA MET A 75 2.32 -3.38 -13.66
C MET A 75 1.22 -4.24 -13.04
N HIS A 76 0.41 -3.69 -12.13
CA HIS A 76 -0.71 -4.43 -11.54
C HIS A 76 -1.76 -4.80 -12.58
N ARG A 77 -2.13 -3.89 -13.49
CA ARG A 77 -3.05 -4.19 -14.59
C ARG A 77 -2.60 -5.38 -15.43
N LEU A 78 -1.30 -5.44 -15.73
CA LEU A 78 -0.72 -6.49 -16.58
C LEU A 78 -0.50 -7.82 -15.85
N LYS A 79 -0.18 -7.79 -14.55
CA LYS A 79 0.31 -8.97 -13.83
C LYS A 79 -0.66 -9.56 -12.81
N VAL A 80 -1.71 -8.83 -12.42
CA VAL A 80 -2.67 -9.27 -11.41
C VAL A 80 -4.03 -9.49 -12.07
N PRO A 81 -4.31 -10.72 -12.55
CA PRO A 81 -5.57 -11.00 -13.24
C PRO A 81 -6.76 -10.81 -12.30
N ASN A 82 -7.87 -10.30 -12.84
CA ASN A 82 -9.14 -10.08 -12.13
C ASN A 82 -9.06 -9.08 -10.96
N MET A 83 -8.04 -8.22 -10.93
CA MET A 83 -8.01 -7.06 -10.03
C MET A 83 -8.80 -5.90 -10.64
N ASP A 84 -9.53 -5.16 -9.81
CA ASP A 84 -10.08 -3.84 -10.15
C ASP A 84 -9.32 -2.73 -9.40
N SER A 85 -9.38 -1.50 -9.90
CA SER A 85 -8.67 -0.35 -9.29
C SER A 85 -9.17 0.01 -7.89
N GLY A 86 -10.42 -0.35 -7.54
CA GLY A 86 -10.98 -0.20 -6.20
C GLY A 86 -10.19 -0.97 -5.13
N LYS A 87 -9.44 -2.00 -5.53
CA LYS A 87 -8.56 -2.75 -4.61
C LYS A 87 -7.39 -1.94 -4.06
N PHE A 88 -6.98 -0.84 -4.71
CA PHE A 88 -6.02 0.10 -4.14
C PHE A 88 -6.66 0.97 -3.06
N ARG A 89 -7.91 1.41 -3.26
CA ARG A 89 -8.61 2.32 -2.34
C ARG A 89 -8.82 1.71 -0.96
N VAL A 90 -9.16 0.43 -0.89
CA VAL A 90 -9.39 -0.29 0.38
C VAL A 90 -8.12 -0.46 1.24
N MET A 91 -6.94 -0.06 0.73
CA MET A 91 -5.69 -0.03 1.49
C MET A 91 -5.53 1.23 2.35
N GLU A 92 -6.35 2.28 2.16
CA GLU A 92 -6.23 3.53 2.90
C GLU A 92 -6.37 3.34 4.42
N GLU A 93 -7.46 2.74 4.88
CA GLU A 93 -7.71 2.56 6.31
C GLU A 93 -6.66 1.66 6.99
N PRO A 94 -6.23 0.52 6.40
CA PRO A 94 -5.08 -0.22 6.91
C PRO A 94 -3.78 0.60 6.98
N PHE A 95 -3.55 1.50 6.02
CA PHE A 95 -2.37 2.37 6.00
C PHE A 95 -2.44 3.41 7.12
N ILE A 96 -3.57 4.10 7.28
CA ILE A 96 -3.77 5.07 8.37
C ILE A 96 -3.70 4.40 9.75
N PHE A 97 -4.25 3.20 9.89
CA PHE A 97 -4.10 2.42 11.12
C PHE A 97 -2.64 2.16 11.46
N MET A 98 -1.82 1.74 10.49
CA MET A 98 -0.39 1.54 10.72
C MET A 98 0.30 2.83 11.15
N VAL A 99 0.00 3.95 10.48
CA VAL A 99 0.57 5.26 10.85
C VAL A 99 0.20 5.62 12.29
N LYS A 100 -1.07 5.44 12.68
CA LYS A 100 -1.54 5.68 14.05
C LYS A 100 -0.75 4.88 15.06
N GLU A 101 -0.57 3.59 14.82
CA GLU A 101 0.14 2.70 15.74
C GLU A 101 1.65 2.99 15.83
N VAL A 102 2.27 3.46 14.74
CA VAL A 102 3.69 3.83 14.72
C VAL A 102 3.93 5.19 15.39
N LEU A 103 3.03 6.15 15.16
CA LEU A 103 3.16 7.49 15.74
C LEU A 103 2.66 7.58 17.18
N GLN A 104 1.77 6.68 17.59
CA GLN A 104 1.19 6.60 18.93
C GLN A 104 0.61 7.96 19.38
N ASP A 105 1.14 8.53 20.46
CA ASP A 105 0.76 9.83 21.03
C ASP A 105 0.96 11.01 20.07
N ARG A 106 1.82 10.86 19.06
CA ARG A 106 2.06 11.87 18.01
C ARG A 106 1.00 11.83 16.90
N PHE A 107 0.13 10.82 16.86
CA PHE A 107 -0.96 10.76 15.91
C PHE A 107 -2.11 11.67 16.35
N ASN A 108 -2.32 12.77 15.63
CA ASN A 108 -3.41 13.73 15.85
C ASN A 108 -4.12 14.06 14.52
N GLU A 109 -5.18 14.87 14.56
CA GLU A 109 -5.97 15.23 13.36
C GLU A 109 -5.12 15.81 12.22
N LYS A 110 -4.09 16.61 12.57
CA LYS A 110 -3.17 17.16 11.57
C LYS A 110 -2.31 16.08 10.93
N ALA A 111 -1.75 15.16 11.73
CA ALA A 111 -0.98 14.04 11.22
C ALA A 111 -1.85 13.14 10.34
N GLU A 112 -3.06 12.79 10.79
CA GLU A 112 -4.01 12.00 10.00
C GLU A 112 -4.31 12.67 8.65
N GLY A 113 -4.62 13.97 8.64
CA GLY A 113 -4.88 14.71 7.42
C GLY A 113 -3.72 14.69 6.42
N LEU A 114 -2.48 14.81 6.91
CA LEU A 114 -1.27 14.75 6.07
C LEU A 114 -1.09 13.36 5.45
N PHE A 115 -1.20 12.29 6.25
CA PHE A 115 -1.02 10.92 5.75
C PHE A 115 -2.16 10.48 4.83
N ARG A 116 -3.40 10.93 5.07
CA ARG A 116 -4.51 10.74 4.12
C ARG A 116 -4.25 11.45 2.81
N THR A 117 -3.82 12.71 2.86
CA THR A 117 -3.47 13.48 1.65
C THR A 117 -2.36 12.79 0.85
N PHE A 118 -1.32 12.30 1.53
CA PHE A 118 -0.25 11.51 0.90
C PHE A 118 -0.78 10.22 0.27
N PHE A 119 -1.63 9.47 0.97
CA PHE A 119 -2.21 8.24 0.43
C PHE A 119 -3.08 8.54 -0.80
N GLN A 120 -3.90 9.59 -0.76
CA GLN A 120 -4.74 9.99 -1.90
C GLN A 120 -3.90 10.44 -3.10
N PHE A 121 -2.78 11.12 -2.87
CA PHE A 121 -1.80 11.41 -3.92
C PHE A 121 -1.30 10.11 -4.56
N CYS A 122 -0.89 9.13 -3.76
CA CYS A 122 -0.45 7.83 -4.26
C CYS A 122 -1.55 7.10 -5.05
N LEU A 123 -2.75 7.05 -4.48
CA LEU A 123 -3.92 6.36 -5.05
C LEU A 123 -4.30 6.91 -6.42
N LYS A 124 -4.27 8.25 -6.59
CA LYS A 124 -4.56 8.92 -7.86
C LYS A 124 -3.67 8.37 -8.98
N TYR A 125 -2.35 8.49 -8.83
CA TYR A 125 -1.43 8.10 -9.91
C TYR A 125 -1.31 6.58 -10.11
N LEU A 126 -1.49 5.78 -9.05
CA LEU A 126 -1.65 4.33 -9.18
C LEU A 126 -2.87 3.97 -10.03
N THR A 127 -4.00 4.63 -9.77
CA THR A 127 -5.25 4.40 -10.50
C THR A 127 -5.15 4.88 -11.95
N ASP A 128 -4.53 6.05 -12.17
CA ASP A 128 -4.26 6.57 -13.51
C ASP A 128 -3.40 5.60 -14.33
N GLY A 129 -2.35 5.03 -13.73
CA GLY A 129 -1.53 4.01 -14.37
C GLY A 129 -2.28 2.70 -14.63
N PHE A 130 -3.14 2.29 -13.70
CA PHE A 130 -3.93 1.06 -13.84
C PHE A 130 -5.01 1.16 -14.94
N ASN A 131 -5.57 2.35 -15.16
CA ASN A 131 -6.62 2.58 -16.14
C ASN A 131 -6.12 2.87 -17.56
N GLN A 132 -4.81 3.09 -17.75
CA GLN A 132 -4.16 3.22 -19.05
C GLN A 132 -3.92 1.85 -19.67
#